data_AF-A0A8C1QIR5-F1
#
_entry.id   AF-A0A8C1QIR5-F1
#
_cell.length_a   1.000
_cell.length_b   1.000
_cell.length_c   1.000
_cell.angle_alpha   90.00
_cell.angle_beta   90.00
_cell.angle_gamma   90.00
#
_symmetry.space_group_name_H-M   'P 1'
#
loop_
_entity.id
_entity.type
_entity.pdbx_description
1 polymer ?
#
loop_
_entity_poly.entity_id
_entity_poly.type
_entity_poly.pdbx_seq_one_letter_code
_entity_poly.pdbx_strand_id
1 'polypeptide(L)'
;MHLDKLVAPVAVKFVTNTTKECKRTLFERLHWLNFDLQEQEIFTSLTAARNLLEQRAVQDFTGLETLDPNAVVIGLAPDHFNYQTLNKAFRLVLDGAPLIDGLALGPGLFVTGLEYATDTQATVVEKKNTDQTVLAQDARGDVSGAQNAGMLGILVKTGRHHS
;
A
#
# COMPACT_ATOMS: atom_id res chain seq x y z
N MET A 1 -6.53 21.75 -16.62
CA MET A 1 -5.39 22.11 -15.75
C MET A 1 -4.15 22.03 -16.61
N HIS A 2 -3.43 23.12 -16.85
CA HIS A 2 -2.25 23.14 -17.74
C HIS A 2 -1.05 22.49 -17.05
N LEU A 3 -0.92 21.17 -17.15
CA LEU A 3 0.26 20.44 -16.67
C LEU A 3 1.53 20.78 -17.46
N ASP A 4 1.36 21.33 -18.67
CA ASP A 4 2.39 21.83 -19.59
C ASP A 4 3.28 22.94 -19.00
N LYS A 5 2.93 23.47 -17.82
CA LYS A 5 3.72 24.49 -17.10
C LYS A 5 4.66 23.89 -16.03
N LEU A 6 4.74 22.57 -15.89
CA LEU A 6 5.77 21.94 -15.05
C LEU A 6 7.14 22.15 -15.70
N VAL A 7 7.96 23.01 -15.09
CA VAL A 7 9.20 23.56 -15.66
C VAL A 7 10.39 22.57 -15.62
N ALA A 8 10.23 21.43 -14.95
CA ALA A 8 11.25 20.39 -14.85
C ALA A 8 10.71 19.06 -15.38
N PRO A 9 11.55 18.18 -15.96
CA PRO A 9 11.15 16.85 -16.39
C PRO A 9 10.82 15.99 -15.16
N VAL A 10 9.58 16.11 -14.69
CA VAL A 10 9.04 15.36 -13.55
C VAL A 10 8.08 14.31 -14.09
N ALA A 11 8.29 13.05 -13.69
CA ALA A 11 7.34 11.99 -13.98
C ALA A 11 6.05 12.21 -13.17
N VAL A 12 4.93 12.46 -13.85
CA VAL A 12 3.62 12.67 -13.22
C VAL A 12 2.87 11.35 -13.18
N LYS A 13 2.26 11.04 -12.03
CA LYS A 13 1.37 9.88 -11.87
C LYS A 13 0.02 10.35 -11.37
N PHE A 14 -1.05 9.82 -11.96
CA PHE A 14 -2.43 10.09 -11.57
C PHE A 14 -2.90 9.00 -10.61
N VAL A 15 -3.16 9.35 -9.37
CA VAL A 15 -3.54 8.39 -8.32
C VAL A 15 -4.98 8.61 -7.91
N THR A 16 -5.76 7.53 -7.75
CA THR A 16 -7.13 7.61 -7.24
C THR A 16 -7.52 6.38 -6.41
N ASN A 17 -8.27 6.62 -5.34
CA ASN A 17 -8.77 5.57 -4.44
C ASN A 17 -10.10 4.93 -4.90
N THR A 18 -10.40 4.94 -6.21
CA THR A 18 -11.63 4.32 -6.71
C THR A 18 -11.56 2.79 -6.68
N THR A 19 -12.65 2.17 -6.22
CA THR A 19 -12.87 0.72 -6.22
C THR A 19 -13.91 0.27 -7.24
N LYS A 20 -14.52 1.22 -7.98
CA LYS A 20 -15.68 0.97 -8.84
C LYS A 20 -15.40 1.15 -10.33
N GLU A 21 -14.39 1.94 -10.69
CA GLU A 21 -14.05 2.23 -12.09
C GLU A 21 -12.76 1.53 -12.47
N CYS A 22 -12.74 0.88 -13.64
CA CYS A 22 -11.52 0.29 -14.16
C CYS A 22 -10.59 1.37 -14.75
N LYS A 23 -9.30 1.04 -14.85
CA LYS A 23 -8.24 1.94 -15.29
C LYS A 23 -8.52 2.57 -16.67
N ARG A 24 -9.09 1.78 -17.59
CA ARG A 24 -9.49 2.23 -18.93
C ARG A 24 -10.57 3.32 -18.90
N THR A 25 -11.61 3.18 -18.08
CA THR A 25 -12.67 4.19 -17.96
C THR A 25 -12.12 5.51 -17.43
N LEU A 26 -11.18 5.46 -16.49
CA LEU A 26 -10.48 6.65 -16.00
C LEU A 26 -9.62 7.29 -17.08
N PHE A 27 -8.89 6.48 -17.85
CA PHE A 27 -8.08 6.94 -18.96
C PHE A 27 -8.93 7.65 -20.02
N GLU A 28 -10.01 7.04 -20.48
CA GLU A 28 -10.93 7.62 -21.46
C GLU A 28 -11.51 8.96 -20.95
N ARG A 29 -11.85 9.05 -19.67
CA ARG A 29 -12.34 10.30 -19.06
C ARG A 29 -11.29 11.39 -19.00
N LEU A 30 -10.06 11.08 -18.59
CA LEU A 30 -8.97 12.06 -18.51
C LEU A 30 -8.54 12.52 -19.91
N HIS A 31 -8.50 11.61 -20.87
CA HIS A 31 -8.23 11.93 -22.27
C HIS A 31 -9.34 12.81 -22.87
N TRP A 32 -10.61 12.55 -22.55
CA TRP A 32 -11.73 13.40 -22.96
C TRP A 32 -11.67 14.81 -22.36
N LEU A 33 -11.04 14.95 -21.18
CA LEU A 33 -10.74 16.25 -20.56
C LEU A 33 -9.44 16.90 -21.09
N ASN A 34 -8.89 16.40 -22.21
CA ASN A 34 -7.69 16.90 -22.86
C ASN A 34 -6.41 16.81 -22.02
N PHE A 35 -6.31 15.84 -21.11
CA PHE A 35 -5.02 15.51 -20.49
C PHE A 35 -4.19 14.68 -21.48
N ASP A 36 -2.93 15.06 -21.67
CA ASP A 36 -1.94 14.25 -22.36
C ASP A 36 -1.29 13.31 -21.35
N LEU A 37 -1.74 12.05 -21.34
CA LEU A 37 -1.22 11.00 -20.48
C LEU A 37 -1.28 9.65 -21.19
N GLN A 38 -0.51 8.70 -20.69
CA GLN A 38 -0.58 7.31 -21.07
C GLN A 38 -1.33 6.51 -19.99
N GLU A 39 -1.96 5.39 -20.38
CA GLU A 39 -2.72 4.57 -19.43
C GLU A 39 -1.83 4.09 -18.27
N GLN A 40 -0.55 3.75 -18.50
CA GLN A 40 0.38 3.35 -17.45
C GLN A 40 0.64 4.40 -16.35
N GLU A 41 0.32 5.67 -16.60
CA GLU A 41 0.51 6.76 -15.62
C GLU A 41 -0.64 6.83 -14.60
N ILE A 42 -1.70 6.05 -14.79
CA ILE A 42 -2.84 5.95 -13.85
C ILE A 42 -2.61 4.81 -12.86
N PHE A 43 -2.68 5.13 -11.57
CA PHE A 43 -2.59 4.21 -10.45
C PHE A 43 -3.89 4.25 -9.64
N THR A 44 -4.54 3.10 -9.52
CA THR A 44 -5.77 2.93 -8.74
C THR A 44 -5.52 2.04 -7.53
N SER A 45 -6.41 2.05 -6.54
CA SER A 45 -6.37 1.06 -5.45
C SER A 45 -6.36 -0.39 -5.97
N LEU A 46 -7.05 -0.68 -7.08
CA LEU A 46 -7.03 -1.99 -7.72
C LEU A 46 -5.66 -2.33 -8.34
N THR A 47 -4.98 -1.35 -8.95
CA THR A 47 -3.63 -1.53 -9.49
C THR A 47 -2.62 -1.72 -8.35
N ALA A 48 -2.77 -0.96 -7.26
CA ALA A 48 -1.96 -1.11 -6.06
C ALA A 48 -2.15 -2.49 -5.44
N ALA A 49 -3.39 -2.96 -5.27
CA ALA A 49 -3.70 -4.30 -4.76
C ALA A 49 -3.10 -5.40 -5.65
N ARG A 50 -3.19 -5.27 -6.98
CA ARG A 50 -2.57 -6.21 -7.93
C ARG A 50 -1.04 -6.22 -7.82
N ASN A 51 -0.41 -5.05 -7.82
CA ASN A 51 1.06 -4.97 -7.71
C ASN A 51 1.54 -5.50 -6.36
N LEU A 52 0.76 -5.28 -5.30
CA LEU A 52 1.01 -5.84 -3.97
C LEU A 52 0.96 -7.37 -3.99
N LEU A 53 -0.06 -7.93 -4.65
CA LEU A 53 -0.21 -9.38 -4.84
C LEU A 53 0.96 -9.96 -5.64
N GLU A 54 1.38 -9.28 -6.72
CA GLU A 54 2.48 -9.75 -7.58
C GLU A 54 3.88 -9.58 -6.94
N GLN A 55 4.13 -8.49 -6.21
CA GLN A 55 5.43 -8.20 -5.59
C GLN A 55 5.66 -8.96 -4.28
N ARG A 56 4.62 -9.17 -3.47
CA ARG A 56 4.77 -9.81 -2.15
C ARG A 56 4.80 -11.32 -2.17
N ALA A 57 4.41 -11.95 -3.27
CA ALA A 57 4.25 -13.40 -3.29
C ALA A 57 5.57 -14.18 -3.28
N VAL A 58 6.70 -13.65 -3.79
CA VAL A 58 7.89 -14.51 -4.02
C VAL A 58 9.27 -13.82 -3.87
N GLN A 59 9.43 -12.51 -4.13
CA GLN A 59 10.77 -11.94 -4.37
C GLN A 59 11.49 -11.32 -3.16
N ASP A 60 10.79 -10.84 -2.13
CA ASP A 60 11.46 -10.07 -1.05
C ASP A 60 12.09 -10.94 0.05
N PHE A 61 11.84 -12.25 0.06
CA PHE A 61 12.37 -13.18 1.08
C PHE A 61 13.30 -14.26 0.50
N THR A 62 13.65 -14.15 -0.79
CA THR A 62 14.54 -15.12 -1.44
C THR A 62 15.95 -15.02 -0.84
N GLY A 63 16.43 -16.09 -0.20
CA GLY A 63 17.76 -16.14 0.43
C GLY A 63 17.79 -15.99 1.95
N LEU A 64 16.64 -15.84 2.61
CA LEU A 64 16.56 -15.94 4.07
C LEU A 64 16.46 -17.40 4.52
N GLU A 65 17.18 -17.75 5.58
CA GLU A 65 17.13 -19.07 6.18
C GLU A 65 15.80 -19.26 6.92
N THR A 66 15.03 -20.28 6.52
CA THR A 66 13.70 -20.58 7.07
C THR A 66 13.64 -21.91 7.83
N LEU A 67 14.79 -22.59 7.98
CA LEU A 67 14.89 -23.90 8.61
C LEU A 67 14.73 -23.86 10.13
N ASP A 68 15.13 -22.74 10.77
CA ASP A 68 14.95 -22.48 12.20
C ASP A 68 14.37 -21.06 12.41
N PRO A 69 13.04 -20.88 12.22
CA PRO A 69 12.43 -19.56 12.21
C PRO A 69 12.36 -18.97 13.62
N ASN A 70 12.85 -17.73 13.77
CA ASN A 70 12.83 -16.97 15.02
C ASN A 70 11.95 -15.72 14.97
N ALA A 71 11.18 -15.53 13.89
CA ALA A 71 10.28 -14.41 13.68
C ALA A 71 9.07 -14.85 12.83
N VAL A 72 7.95 -14.16 12.98
CA VAL A 72 6.73 -14.40 12.19
C VAL A 72 6.41 -13.16 11.38
N VAL A 73 6.48 -13.28 10.05
CA VAL A 73 6.06 -12.23 9.12
C VAL A 73 4.75 -12.65 8.46
N ILE A 74 3.72 -11.83 8.60
CA ILE A 74 2.41 -12.08 7.98
C ILE A 74 2.22 -11.13 6.80
N GLY A 75 2.36 -11.66 5.59
CA GLY A 75 1.95 -11.00 4.37
C GLY A 75 0.61 -11.52 3.86
N LEU A 76 0.24 -11.14 2.63
CA LEU A 76 -0.92 -11.73 1.95
C LEU A 76 -0.54 -13.09 1.35
N ALA A 77 -0.86 -14.16 2.07
CA ALA A 77 -0.56 -15.53 1.66
C ALA A 77 -1.78 -16.45 1.81
N PRO A 78 -2.79 -16.35 0.92
CA PRO A 78 -4.04 -17.11 1.04
C PRO A 78 -3.84 -18.62 1.21
N ASP A 79 -2.90 -19.23 0.48
CA ASP A 79 -2.61 -20.67 0.56
C ASP A 79 -2.00 -21.10 1.91
N HIS A 80 -1.43 -20.15 2.65
CA HIS A 80 -0.83 -20.36 3.96
C HIS A 80 -1.78 -19.99 5.11
N PHE A 81 -2.96 -19.45 4.82
CA PHE A 81 -4.00 -19.15 5.80
C PHE A 81 -4.83 -20.38 6.14
N ASN A 82 -4.13 -21.39 6.65
CA ASN A 82 -4.70 -22.63 7.14
C ASN A 82 -4.31 -22.85 8.61
N TYR A 83 -5.09 -23.69 9.30
CA TYR A 83 -4.91 -23.95 10.73
C TYR A 83 -3.48 -24.39 11.08
N GLN A 84 -2.87 -25.27 10.27
CA GLN A 84 -1.54 -25.80 10.56
C GLN A 84 -0.47 -24.71 10.55
N THR A 85 -0.52 -23.81 9.56
CA THR A 85 0.49 -22.74 9.42
C THR A 85 0.29 -21.66 10.48
N LEU A 86 -0.96 -21.25 10.74
CA LEU A 86 -1.28 -20.29 11.78
C LEU A 86 -0.93 -20.81 13.17
N ASN A 87 -1.12 -22.11 13.45
CA ASN A 87 -0.75 -22.70 14.73
C ASN A 87 0.78 -22.81 14.92
N LYS A 88 1.55 -22.96 13.82
CA LYS A 88 3.02 -22.85 13.89
C LYS A 88 3.44 -21.42 14.23
N ALA A 89 2.88 -20.43 13.54
CA ALA A 89 3.12 -19.02 13.82
C ALA A 89 2.78 -18.66 15.27
N PHE A 90 1.62 -19.10 15.76
CA PHE A 90 1.18 -18.93 17.14
C PHE A 90 2.22 -19.42 18.16
N ARG A 91 2.74 -20.65 17.99
CA ARG A 91 3.74 -21.22 18.90
C ARG A 91 5.03 -20.43 18.90
N LEU A 92 5.51 -20.02 17.72
CA LEU A 92 6.71 -19.20 17.61
C LEU A 92 6.55 -17.87 18.36
N VAL A 93 5.41 -17.21 18.23
CA VAL A 93 5.14 -15.95 18.95
C VAL A 93 5.06 -16.18 20.47
N LEU A 94 4.44 -17.27 20.94
CA LEU A 94 4.45 -17.63 22.35
C LEU A 94 5.87 -17.91 22.89
N ASP A 95 6.74 -18.47 22.06
CA ASP A 95 8.15 -18.72 22.38
C ASP A 95 9.02 -17.43 22.30
N GLY A 96 8.39 -16.28 22.03
CA GLY A 96 9.02 -14.95 22.05
C GLY A 96 9.44 -14.42 20.68
N ALA A 97 9.07 -15.10 19.58
CA ALA A 97 9.34 -14.60 18.23
C ALA A 97 8.55 -13.31 17.96
N PRO A 98 9.15 -12.26 17.38
CA PRO A 98 8.45 -11.05 17.01
C PRO A 98 7.43 -11.32 15.90
N LEU A 99 6.24 -10.73 16.06
CA LEU A 99 5.19 -10.70 15.04
C LEU A 99 5.31 -9.43 14.21
N ILE A 100 5.37 -9.57 12.89
CA ILE A 100 5.61 -8.48 11.93
C ILE A 100 4.49 -8.47 10.89
N ASP A 101 3.85 -7.31 10.71
CA ASP A 101 2.85 -7.10 9.66
C ASP A 101 3.53 -6.67 8.35
N GLY A 102 3.45 -7.55 7.35
CA GLY A 102 3.99 -7.38 6.02
C GLY A 102 3.11 -6.52 5.12
N LEU A 103 2.79 -5.29 5.53
CA LEU A 103 2.23 -4.16 4.76
C LEU A 103 1.11 -4.49 3.76
N ALA A 104 0.31 -5.54 3.91
CA ALA A 104 -0.64 -5.96 2.86
C ALA A 104 -2.06 -5.48 3.13
N LEU A 105 -2.77 -5.08 2.07
CA LEU A 105 -4.22 -4.94 2.13
C LEU A 105 -4.79 -6.38 2.06
N GLY A 106 -5.30 -6.91 3.17
CA GLY A 106 -5.92 -8.26 3.18
C GLY A 106 -5.67 -9.17 4.39
N PRO A 107 -4.46 -9.25 5.00
CA PRO A 107 -4.17 -10.23 6.05
C PRO A 107 -4.60 -9.77 7.46
N GLY A 108 -5.17 -8.57 7.60
CA GLY A 108 -5.47 -7.96 8.90
C GLY A 108 -6.24 -8.88 9.86
N LEU A 109 -7.19 -9.68 9.36
CA LEU A 109 -7.91 -10.67 10.17
C LEU A 109 -6.97 -11.70 10.83
N PHE A 110 -5.93 -12.16 10.12
CA PHE A 110 -4.98 -13.16 10.60
C PHE A 110 -3.95 -12.56 11.54
N VAL A 111 -3.51 -11.33 11.26
CA VAL A 111 -2.65 -10.55 12.17
C VAL A 111 -3.39 -10.33 13.50
N THR A 112 -4.60 -9.76 13.44
CA THR A 112 -5.41 -9.52 14.64
C THR A 112 -5.75 -10.81 15.39
N GLY A 113 -5.99 -11.92 14.68
CA GLY A 113 -6.23 -13.21 15.31
C GLY A 113 -5.02 -13.71 16.12
N LEU A 114 -3.81 -13.53 15.61
CA LEU A 114 -2.58 -13.92 16.30
C LEU A 114 -2.21 -12.95 17.43
N GLU A 115 -2.37 -11.65 17.22
CA GLU A 115 -2.25 -10.63 18.28
C GLU A 115 -3.16 -10.97 19.46
N TYR A 116 -4.44 -11.25 19.18
CA TYR A 116 -5.42 -11.61 20.20
C TYR A 116 -5.05 -12.92 20.92
N ALA A 117 -4.63 -13.95 20.18
CA ALA A 117 -4.30 -15.24 20.77
C ALA A 117 -3.03 -15.22 21.64
N THR A 118 -2.12 -14.28 21.37
CA THR A 118 -0.79 -14.21 22.01
C THR A 118 -0.64 -13.04 22.98
N ASP A 119 -1.63 -12.15 23.07
CA ASP A 119 -1.55 -10.89 23.81
C ASP A 119 -0.33 -10.04 23.39
N THR A 120 -0.04 -10.02 22.08
CA THR A 120 1.05 -9.24 21.48
C THR A 120 0.52 -8.23 20.46
N GLN A 121 1.40 -7.32 20.03
CA GLN A 121 1.11 -6.37 18.95
C GLN A 121 2.12 -6.57 17.83
N ALA A 122 1.63 -6.64 16.60
CA ALA A 122 2.47 -6.78 15.42
C ALA A 122 3.23 -5.48 15.16
N THR A 123 4.50 -5.60 14.78
CA THR A 123 5.29 -4.46 14.30
C THR A 123 4.94 -4.20 12.84
N VAL A 124 4.38 -3.02 12.55
CA VAL A 124 4.09 -2.58 11.18
C VAL A 124 5.37 -2.05 10.54
N VAL A 125 5.81 -2.69 9.46
CA VAL A 125 6.90 -2.16 8.63
C VAL A 125 6.32 -1.04 7.77
N GLU A 126 6.99 0.10 7.59
CA GLU A 126 6.57 1.13 6.63
C GLU A 126 7.73 1.43 5.67
N LYS A 127 7.46 1.48 4.36
CA LYS A 127 8.46 1.90 3.37
C LYS A 127 8.35 3.41 3.15
N LYS A 128 9.33 4.17 3.62
CA LYS A 128 9.44 5.62 3.41
C LYS A 128 10.03 5.91 2.03
N ASN A 129 9.31 6.61 1.16
CA ASN A 129 9.81 7.10 -0.13
C ASN A 129 9.89 8.62 -0.07
N THR A 130 11.09 9.16 0.16
CA THR A 130 11.28 10.58 0.52
C THR A 130 11.29 11.56 -0.65
N ASP A 131 11.45 11.08 -1.89
CA ASP A 131 11.71 11.95 -3.05
C ASP A 131 10.47 12.21 -3.92
N GLN A 132 9.27 11.90 -3.41
CA GLN A 132 8.01 12.08 -4.11
C GLN A 132 7.18 13.22 -3.51
N THR A 133 6.45 13.94 -4.37
CA THR A 133 5.50 14.99 -3.98
C THR A 133 4.10 14.58 -4.36
N VAL A 134 3.15 14.65 -3.42
CA VAL A 134 1.73 14.36 -3.63
C VAL A 134 0.93 15.66 -3.64
N LEU A 135 0.21 15.91 -4.73
CA LEU A 135 -0.75 17.02 -4.86
C LEU A 135 -2.17 16.47 -4.68
N ALA A 136 -2.91 16.90 -3.66
CA ALA A 136 -4.23 16.34 -3.37
C ALA A 136 -5.22 17.36 -2.77
N GLN A 137 -6.52 17.03 -2.80
CA GLN A 137 -7.59 17.87 -2.21
C GLN A 137 -8.02 17.41 -0.81
N ASP A 138 -7.76 16.15 -0.45
CA ASP A 138 -8.04 15.62 0.89
C ASP A 138 -6.82 15.76 1.79
N ALA A 139 -6.94 16.58 2.83
CA ALA A 139 -5.88 16.77 3.81
C ALA A 139 -5.63 15.50 4.66
N ARG A 140 -6.68 14.77 5.04
CA ARG A 140 -6.56 13.64 5.99
C ARG A 140 -6.21 12.33 5.28
N GLY A 141 -6.85 12.04 4.16
CA GLY A 141 -6.57 10.83 3.40
C GLY A 141 -5.25 10.91 2.66
N ASP A 142 -5.10 11.92 1.80
CA ASP A 142 -4.02 11.94 0.82
C ASP A 142 -2.77 12.68 1.33
N VAL A 143 -2.91 13.88 1.88
CA VAL A 143 -1.76 14.68 2.33
C VAL A 143 -1.10 14.06 3.56
N SER A 144 -1.88 13.70 4.60
CA SER A 144 -1.32 13.03 5.77
C SER A 144 -0.77 11.63 5.42
N GLY A 145 -1.44 10.88 4.53
CA GLY A 145 -0.92 9.60 4.05
C GLY A 145 0.44 9.73 3.36
N ALA A 146 0.59 10.74 2.50
CA ALA A 146 1.86 11.05 1.84
C ALA A 146 2.95 11.43 2.85
N GLN A 147 2.64 12.31 3.81
CA GLN A 147 3.59 12.74 4.85
C GLN A 147 4.06 11.58 5.73
N ASN A 148 3.15 10.67 6.11
CA ASN A 148 3.50 9.46 6.86
C ASN A 148 4.43 8.55 6.06
N ALA A 149 4.23 8.46 4.74
CA ALA A 149 5.13 7.75 3.82
C ALA A 149 6.45 8.49 3.53
N GLY A 150 6.71 9.63 4.18
CA GLY A 150 7.93 10.44 4.01
C GLY A 150 7.92 11.37 2.80
N MET A 151 6.80 11.49 2.09
CA MET A 151 6.64 12.33 0.90
C MET A 151 6.25 13.76 1.25
N LEU A 152 6.52 14.69 0.34
CA LEU A 152 5.97 16.05 0.45
C LEU A 152 4.49 16.06 0.05
N GLY A 153 3.59 16.34 0.99
CA GLY A 153 2.15 16.51 0.69
C GLY A 153 1.76 17.98 0.49
N ILE A 154 1.09 18.30 -0.61
CA ILE A 154 0.60 19.65 -0.95
C ILE A 154 -0.92 19.61 -1.10
N LEU A 155 -1.62 20.34 -0.24
CA LEU A 155 -3.07 20.50 -0.31
C LEU A 155 -3.44 21.55 -1.37
N VAL A 156 -4.15 21.12 -2.42
CA VAL A 156 -4.64 21.97 -3.49
C VAL A 156 -6.04 22.48 -3.16
N LYS A 157 -6.18 23.80 -3.04
CA LYS A 157 -7.48 24.45 -2.82
C LYS A 157 -8.15 24.78 -4.16
N THR A 158 -8.81 23.79 -4.75
CA THR A 158 -9.79 24.01 -5.83
C THR A 158 -11.17 23.69 -5.25
N GLY A 159 -12.06 24.68 -5.16
CA GLY A 159 -13.14 24.74 -4.16
C GLY A 159 -14.09 23.53 -4.04
N ARG A 160 -14.38 23.12 -2.79
CA ARG A 160 -15.61 23.42 -2.02
C ARG A 160 -15.27 23.17 -0.53
N HIS A 161 -14.72 24.17 0.16
CA HIS A 161 -14.53 24.11 1.61
C HIS A 161 -15.86 24.49 2.26
N HIS A 162 -16.54 23.54 2.91
CA HIS A 162 -17.42 23.88 4.01
C HIS A 162 -16.63 23.74 5.30
N SER A 163 -16.67 24.82 6.07
CA SER A 163 -16.22 25.00 7.45
C SER A 163 -16.48 23.82 8.35
#